data_AF-A0A534U0U7-F1
#
_entry.id   AF-A0A534U0U7-F1
#
_cell.length_a   1.000
_cell.length_b   1.000
_cell.length_c   1.000
_cell.angle_alpha   90.00
_cell.angle_beta   90.00
_cell.angle_gamma   90.00
#
_symmetry.space_group_name_H-M   'P 1'
#
loop_
_entity.id
_entity.type
_entity.pdbx_description
1 polymer ?
#
loop_
_entity_poly.entity_id
_entity_poly.type
_entity_poly.pdbx_seq_one_letter_code
_entity_poly.pdbx_strand_id
1 'polypeptide(L)'
;MPSKEPSESILAARAPRRGGPYSRPQCSGGADRPDPVTRSRADRRRRGPPGNGTQGPHSQGYRSTRPRDSRDRSAGEAVRRHGRLDRRARGSVRFWDSSALVPLVCRETDSARCRSWLRADPVVLVWALTATEVVSALSHKRREDGLSARTFATAKRRLAKLESAWSEVSHYDAVRAKARRLLEVHALSAADALHLAAALIAVEDRTSDVGFVSFDRRLNEAAEKEGFQVLPEP
;
A
#
# COMPACT_ATOMS: atom_id res chain seq x y z
N MET A 1 18.10 34.54 -57.04
CA MET A 1 17.33 33.94 -55.92
C MET A 1 18.30 33.32 -54.92
N PRO A 2 17.98 33.26 -53.61
CA PRO A 2 19.00 33.21 -52.57
C PRO A 2 19.15 31.86 -51.82
N SER A 3 20.19 31.81 -50.98
CA SER A 3 20.27 31.12 -49.68
C SER A 3 21.06 29.81 -49.55
N LYS A 4 22.08 29.89 -48.68
CA LYS A 4 22.56 28.89 -47.70
C LYS A 4 23.43 27.71 -48.13
N GLU A 5 24.73 27.89 -47.93
CA GLU A 5 25.53 27.01 -47.06
C GLU A 5 25.12 27.18 -45.57
N PRO A 6 25.67 26.39 -44.62
CA PRO A 6 25.89 24.94 -44.67
C PRO A 6 25.14 24.26 -43.50
N SER A 7 25.25 22.92 -43.38
CA SER A 7 24.71 22.18 -42.24
C SER A 7 25.69 21.14 -41.70
N GLU A 8 26.54 21.54 -40.75
CA GLU A 8 27.23 20.60 -39.86
C GLU A 8 26.22 19.89 -38.94
N SER A 9 26.41 18.60 -38.69
CA SER A 9 25.62 17.84 -37.71
C SER A 9 26.53 16.99 -36.83
N ILE A 10 26.89 17.62 -35.71
CA ILE A 10 27.81 17.21 -34.64
C ILE A 10 27.57 15.77 -34.10
N LEU A 11 28.65 15.14 -33.63
CA LEU A 11 28.65 13.84 -32.95
C LEU A 11 27.72 13.78 -31.71
N ALA A 12 27.00 12.66 -31.61
CA ALA A 12 26.68 11.89 -30.40
C ALA A 12 26.55 12.63 -29.04
N ALA A 13 25.31 12.78 -28.55
CA ALA A 13 25.00 13.00 -27.13
C ALA A 13 24.53 11.70 -26.44
N ARG A 14 24.91 11.51 -25.16
CA ARG A 14 24.67 10.26 -24.40
C ARG A 14 23.26 10.15 -23.83
N ALA A 15 22.75 8.92 -23.74
CA ALA A 15 21.51 8.61 -23.02
C ALA A 15 21.63 8.83 -21.49
N PRO A 16 20.57 9.30 -20.81
CA PRO A 16 20.55 9.49 -19.36
C PRO A 16 20.42 8.16 -18.60
N ARG A 17 21.24 7.96 -17.56
CA ARG A 17 21.12 6.82 -16.64
C ARG A 17 20.00 7.06 -15.62
N ARG A 18 19.04 6.15 -15.51
CA ARG A 18 18.06 6.15 -14.41
C ARG A 18 18.72 5.70 -13.10
N GLY A 19 18.62 6.52 -12.04
CA GLY A 19 18.97 6.12 -10.69
C GLY A 19 17.79 5.44 -9.99
N GLY A 20 18.04 4.32 -9.29
CA GLY A 20 17.05 3.65 -8.44
C GLY A 20 17.22 4.05 -6.96
N PRO A 21 16.14 4.28 -6.19
CA PRO A 21 16.22 4.97 -4.89
C PRO A 21 16.51 4.06 -3.68
N TYR A 22 17.44 3.10 -3.78
CA TYR A 22 17.83 2.24 -2.64
C TYR A 22 19.34 1.91 -2.57
N SER A 23 20.16 2.94 -2.34
CA SER A 23 21.56 2.75 -1.90
C SER A 23 21.66 2.81 -0.38
N ARG A 24 21.89 1.66 0.27
CA ARG A 24 22.20 1.62 1.72
C ARG A 24 23.66 2.04 1.97
N PRO A 25 23.97 2.81 3.03
CA PRO A 25 25.33 2.92 3.53
C PRO A 25 25.86 1.54 3.97
N GLN A 26 27.14 1.28 3.71
CA GLN A 26 27.83 0.12 4.26
C GLN A 26 28.36 0.46 5.66
N CYS A 27 27.97 -0.30 6.68
CA CYS A 27 28.51 -0.13 8.02
C CYS A 27 29.90 -0.76 8.13
N SER A 28 30.96 0.04 7.97
CA SER A 28 32.31 -0.30 8.44
C SER A 28 32.29 -0.45 9.97
N GLY A 29 32.76 -1.59 10.47
CA GLY A 29 32.74 -1.89 11.92
C GLY A 29 33.82 -1.16 12.72
N GLY A 30 33.61 -1.08 14.04
CA GLY A 30 34.57 -0.51 15.01
C GLY A 30 33.91 0.08 16.25
N ALA A 31 33.67 -0.75 17.27
CA ALA A 31 33.31 -0.32 18.63
C ALA A 31 33.60 -1.45 19.63
N ASP A 32 34.27 -1.13 20.73
CA ASP A 32 34.80 -2.12 21.68
C ASP A 32 33.76 -2.74 22.62
N ARG A 33 34.11 -3.91 23.18
CA ARG A 33 33.44 -4.51 24.34
C ARG A 33 34.10 -4.03 25.64
N PRO A 34 33.32 -3.60 26.64
CA PRO A 34 33.69 -3.71 28.05
C PRO A 34 33.16 -5.02 28.66
N ASP A 35 33.95 -5.65 29.52
CA ASP A 35 33.58 -6.88 30.25
C ASP A 35 32.69 -6.63 31.49
N PRO A 36 31.96 -7.65 31.99
CA PRO A 36 30.97 -7.49 33.06
C PRO A 36 31.61 -7.46 34.47
N VAL A 37 31.29 -6.42 35.26
CA VAL A 37 31.71 -6.29 36.66
C VAL A 37 30.64 -6.77 37.64
N THR A 38 31.07 -7.54 38.64
CA THR A 38 30.27 -8.24 39.64
C THR A 38 29.52 -7.34 40.63
N ARG A 39 28.31 -7.75 41.04
CA ARG A 39 27.70 -7.35 42.33
C ARG A 39 26.96 -8.49 43.05
N SER A 40 27.70 -9.10 43.98
CA SER A 40 27.32 -9.55 45.34
C SER A 40 26.11 -10.44 45.63
N ARG A 41 26.25 -11.28 46.68
CA ARG A 41 25.22 -12.15 47.27
C ARG A 41 24.65 -11.56 48.56
N ALA A 42 23.32 -11.64 48.72
CA ALA A 42 22.57 -11.67 49.99
C ALA A 42 21.09 -12.01 49.70
N ASP A 43 20.19 -12.31 50.64
CA ASP A 43 20.18 -13.23 51.81
C ASP A 43 18.66 -13.30 52.20
N ARG A 44 17.96 -14.44 52.27
CA ARG A 44 17.97 -15.44 53.36
C ARG A 44 17.29 -16.77 52.94
N ARG A 45 17.03 -17.67 53.90
CA ARG A 45 16.49 -19.03 53.72
C ARG A 45 15.21 -19.27 54.53
N ARG A 46 14.33 -20.17 54.03
CA ARG A 46 13.37 -21.11 54.72
C ARG A 46 12.56 -21.78 53.56
N ARG A 47 12.46 -23.11 53.32
CA ARG A 47 12.13 -24.32 54.14
C ARG A 47 10.84 -24.11 54.96
N GLY A 48 9.74 -24.88 54.85
CA GLY A 48 9.30 -26.07 54.06
C GLY A 48 8.05 -26.70 54.78
N PRO A 49 7.54 -27.93 54.49
CA PRO A 49 7.69 -28.83 53.34
C PRO A 49 6.27 -29.33 52.79
N PRO A 50 5.78 -30.62 52.70
CA PRO A 50 4.64 -30.99 51.78
C PRO A 50 3.49 -31.94 52.29
N GLY A 51 2.48 -32.24 51.42
CA GLY A 51 1.53 -33.40 51.49
C GLY A 51 0.03 -33.06 51.71
N ASN A 52 -0.98 -33.92 51.42
CA ASN A 52 -1.08 -35.17 50.63
C ASN A 52 -2.58 -35.58 50.37
N GLY A 53 -2.92 -36.24 49.26
CA GLY A 53 -4.24 -36.89 48.98
C GLY A 53 -5.44 -35.97 48.64
N THR A 54 -6.62 -36.43 48.16
CA THR A 54 -7.10 -37.72 47.59
C THR A 54 -8.42 -37.50 46.78
N GLN A 55 -8.61 -38.26 45.69
CA GLN A 55 -9.83 -38.59 44.88
C GLN A 55 -11.20 -37.88 45.12
N GLY A 56 -11.94 -37.59 44.02
CA GLY A 56 -13.40 -37.35 44.05
C GLY A 56 -13.97 -36.73 42.75
N PRO A 57 -15.07 -37.25 42.13
CA PRO A 57 -15.52 -36.79 40.81
C PRO A 57 -16.77 -35.89 40.82
N HIS A 58 -16.75 -34.79 40.05
CA HIS A 58 -17.96 -34.06 39.65
C HIS A 58 -17.97 -33.70 38.17
N SER A 59 -18.75 -34.44 37.40
CA SER A 59 -19.06 -34.16 35.99
C SER A 59 -20.08 -33.03 35.88
N GLN A 60 -19.65 -31.81 35.56
CA GLN A 60 -20.55 -30.70 35.28
C GLN A 60 -20.52 -30.35 33.79
N GLY A 61 -21.69 -30.42 33.14
CA GLY A 61 -21.78 -30.56 31.68
C GLY A 61 -21.30 -29.34 30.89
N TYR A 62 -20.27 -29.53 30.06
CA TYR A 62 -19.83 -28.52 29.09
C TYR A 62 -20.86 -28.38 27.97
N ARG A 63 -21.89 -27.55 28.19
CA ARG A 63 -22.93 -27.24 27.21
C ARG A 63 -22.29 -26.51 26.03
N SER A 64 -22.00 -27.25 24.96
CA SER A 64 -21.30 -26.77 23.77
C SER A 64 -22.07 -25.65 23.05
N THR A 65 -21.84 -24.41 23.47
CA THR A 65 -22.15 -23.23 22.66
C THR A 65 -21.12 -23.14 21.54
N ARG A 66 -21.42 -23.81 20.42
CA ARG A 66 -20.70 -23.56 19.15
C ARG A 66 -20.60 -22.04 18.94
N PRO A 67 -19.40 -21.47 18.74
CA PRO A 67 -19.29 -20.07 18.37
C PRO A 67 -20.10 -19.84 17.09
N ARG A 68 -21.05 -18.90 17.13
CA ARG A 68 -21.67 -18.40 15.89
C ARG A 68 -20.56 -17.74 15.08
N ASP A 69 -20.38 -18.17 13.84
CA ASP A 69 -19.24 -17.73 13.05
C ASP A 69 -19.32 -16.23 12.79
N SER A 70 -18.37 -15.47 13.33
CA SER A 70 -18.34 -14.01 13.28
C SER A 70 -17.73 -13.46 11.99
N ARG A 71 -17.19 -14.34 11.14
CA ARG A 71 -16.61 -14.00 9.82
C ARG A 71 -17.61 -13.32 8.89
N ASP A 72 -18.90 -13.66 9.01
CA ASP A 72 -19.96 -13.32 8.05
C ASP A 72 -20.50 -11.87 8.19
N ARG A 73 -19.89 -11.04 9.06
CA ARG A 73 -20.31 -9.64 9.27
C ARG A 73 -19.24 -8.59 8.96
N SER A 74 -17.95 -8.93 8.98
CA SER A 74 -16.87 -7.95 8.88
C SER A 74 -16.56 -7.47 7.46
N ALA A 75 -16.85 -8.28 6.43
CA ALA A 75 -16.50 -7.93 5.04
C ALA A 75 -17.20 -6.65 4.55
N GLY A 76 -18.48 -6.47 4.87
CA GLY A 76 -19.23 -5.25 4.49
C GLY A 76 -18.72 -3.96 5.14
N GLU A 77 -18.02 -4.09 6.28
CA GLU A 77 -17.45 -3.01 7.10
C GLU A 77 -15.99 -2.69 6.70
N ALA A 78 -15.36 -3.53 5.86
CA ALA A 78 -13.95 -3.42 5.46
C ALA A 78 -13.57 -2.06 4.84
N VAL A 79 -14.53 -1.41 4.18
CA VAL A 79 -14.35 -0.20 3.36
C VAL A 79 -15.16 0.97 3.93
N ARG A 80 -14.49 2.06 4.31
CA ARG A 80 -15.11 3.34 4.66
C ARG A 80 -15.57 4.05 3.40
N ARG A 81 -16.89 4.24 3.23
CA ARG A 81 -17.48 4.75 1.99
C ARG A 81 -17.86 6.22 2.11
N HIS A 82 -17.24 7.10 1.33
CA HIS A 82 -17.74 8.45 1.11
C HIS A 82 -18.57 8.49 -0.18
N GLY A 83 -19.90 8.45 -0.03
CA GLY A 83 -20.84 8.52 -1.15
C GLY A 83 -21.69 7.26 -1.36
N ARG A 84 -22.76 7.38 -2.16
CA ARG A 84 -23.59 6.24 -2.58
C ARG A 84 -22.94 5.55 -3.78
N LEU A 85 -22.49 4.32 -3.58
CA LEU A 85 -22.25 3.38 -4.69
C LEU A 85 -23.60 2.97 -5.28
N ASP A 86 -24.03 3.61 -6.37
CA ASP A 86 -25.18 3.10 -7.14
C ASP A 86 -24.74 1.87 -7.94
N ARG A 87 -25.05 0.68 -7.37
CA ARG A 87 -24.79 -0.64 -7.96
C ARG A 87 -25.47 -0.87 -9.32
N ARG A 88 -26.25 0.08 -9.85
CA ARG A 88 -26.78 0.03 -11.22
C ARG A 88 -25.83 0.58 -12.28
N ALA A 89 -24.77 1.30 -11.90
CA ALA A 89 -23.71 1.68 -12.83
C ALA A 89 -22.92 0.43 -13.26
N ARG A 90 -23.06 0.02 -14.52
CA ARG A 90 -22.48 -1.23 -15.07
C ARG A 90 -20.99 -1.10 -15.45
N GLY A 91 -20.20 -0.42 -14.62
CA GLY A 91 -18.73 -0.36 -14.76
C GLY A 91 -18.05 -1.41 -13.88
N SER A 92 -16.92 -1.95 -14.33
CA SER A 92 -15.99 -2.65 -13.45
C SER A 92 -15.39 -1.65 -12.46
N VAL A 93 -15.59 -1.90 -11.16
CA VAL A 93 -15.10 -1.05 -10.07
C VAL A 93 -13.58 -0.99 -10.11
N ARG A 94 -12.96 0.15 -9.78
CA ARG A 94 -11.49 0.27 -9.78
C ARG A 94 -10.84 0.53 -8.42
N PHE A 95 -9.79 -0.23 -8.14
CA PHE A 95 -8.81 0.07 -7.10
C PHE A 95 -7.66 0.90 -7.69
N TRP A 96 -7.24 1.95 -6.99
CA TRP A 96 -6.24 2.90 -7.46
C TRP A 96 -5.06 2.99 -6.48
N ASP A 97 -3.87 2.69 -6.99
CA ASP A 97 -2.60 2.96 -6.33
C ASP A 97 -2.26 4.47 -6.38
N SER A 98 -1.40 4.94 -5.46
CA SER A 98 -1.00 6.34 -5.38
C SER A 98 -0.31 6.84 -6.66
N SER A 99 0.42 5.98 -7.38
CA SER A 99 1.04 6.34 -8.67
C SER A 99 0.02 6.73 -9.74
N ALA A 100 -1.15 6.09 -9.78
CA ALA A 100 -2.21 6.38 -10.74
C ALA A 100 -3.02 7.64 -10.38
N LEU A 101 -2.98 8.06 -9.11
CA LEU A 101 -3.72 9.21 -8.59
C LEU A 101 -2.94 10.53 -8.69
N VAL A 102 -1.60 10.50 -8.67
CA VAL A 102 -0.77 11.72 -8.85
C VAL A 102 -1.08 12.46 -10.17
N PRO A 103 -1.26 11.80 -11.35
CA PRO A 103 -1.64 12.46 -12.59
C PRO A 103 -3.06 13.06 -12.64
N LEU A 104 -3.93 12.77 -11.66
CA LEU A 104 -5.23 13.43 -11.53
C LEU A 104 -5.10 14.80 -10.85
N VAL A 105 -4.19 14.92 -9.88
CA VAL A 105 -4.01 16.12 -9.06
C VAL A 105 -2.90 17.05 -9.62
N CYS A 106 -1.83 16.48 -10.16
CA CYS A 106 -0.75 17.17 -10.88
C CYS A 106 -0.95 17.09 -12.40
N ARG A 107 -0.11 17.79 -13.19
CA ARG A 107 -0.09 17.66 -14.66
C ARG A 107 1.13 16.84 -15.06
N GLU A 108 0.91 15.62 -15.52
CA GLU A 108 1.92 14.65 -15.95
C GLU A 108 1.51 14.05 -17.30
N THR A 109 2.36 13.21 -17.91
CA THR A 109 2.08 12.55 -19.20
C THR A 109 0.74 11.79 -19.17
N ASP A 110 0.54 11.00 -18.13
CA ASP A 110 -0.62 10.13 -17.96
C ASP A 110 -1.88 10.83 -17.44
N SER A 111 -1.83 12.14 -17.20
CA SER A 111 -2.96 12.94 -16.74
C SER A 111 -4.20 12.81 -17.62
N ALA A 112 -4.04 12.64 -18.94
CA ALA A 112 -5.15 12.42 -19.86
C ALA A 112 -5.74 11.01 -19.71
N ARG A 113 -4.87 10.00 -19.57
CA ARG A 113 -5.20 8.57 -19.42
C ARG A 113 -5.97 8.30 -18.13
N CYS A 114 -5.43 8.72 -16.97
CA CYS A 114 -6.12 8.59 -15.68
C CYS A 114 -7.48 9.30 -15.65
N ARG A 115 -7.57 10.51 -16.22
CA ARG A 115 -8.86 11.23 -16.33
C ARG A 115 -9.86 10.54 -17.27
N SER A 116 -9.42 9.69 -18.19
CA SER A 116 -10.34 8.90 -19.02
C SER A 116 -10.89 7.71 -18.24
N TRP A 117 -10.04 6.98 -17.52
CA TRP A 117 -10.47 5.90 -16.63
C TRP A 117 -11.46 6.41 -15.56
N LEU A 118 -11.16 7.53 -14.89
CA LEU A 118 -12.04 8.13 -13.88
C LEU A 118 -13.40 8.63 -14.43
N ARG A 119 -13.51 8.87 -15.74
CA ARG A 119 -14.81 9.15 -16.38
C ARG A 119 -15.58 7.88 -16.78
N ALA A 120 -14.87 6.80 -17.06
CA ALA A 120 -15.45 5.52 -17.46
C ALA A 120 -15.89 4.67 -16.25
N ASP A 121 -15.20 4.79 -15.11
CA ASP A 121 -15.72 4.43 -13.79
C ASP A 121 -15.35 5.56 -12.80
N PRO A 122 -16.33 6.25 -12.20
CA PRO A 122 -16.09 7.26 -11.17
C PRO A 122 -15.87 6.64 -9.77
N VAL A 123 -16.03 5.33 -9.60
CA VAL A 123 -15.72 4.66 -8.32
C VAL A 123 -14.20 4.57 -8.15
N VAL A 124 -13.73 5.05 -7.01
CA VAL A 124 -12.32 5.03 -6.63
C VAL A 124 -12.21 4.29 -5.30
N LEU A 125 -11.66 3.08 -5.32
CA LEU A 125 -11.23 2.36 -4.12
C LEU A 125 -9.73 2.62 -3.88
N VAL A 126 -9.33 2.85 -2.63
CA VAL A 126 -7.91 3.07 -2.25
C VAL A 126 -7.57 2.41 -0.91
N TRP A 127 -6.27 2.24 -0.63
CA TRP A 127 -5.78 1.96 0.71
C TRP A 127 -5.68 3.24 1.56
N ALA A 128 -5.80 3.13 2.89
CA ALA A 128 -5.86 4.28 3.80
C ALA A 128 -4.63 5.21 3.84
N LEU A 129 -3.43 4.76 3.43
CA LEU A 129 -2.25 5.65 3.37
C LEU A 129 -2.06 6.36 2.01
N THR A 130 -2.93 6.09 1.03
CA THR A 130 -2.80 6.60 -0.35
C THR A 130 -2.74 8.14 -0.42
N ALA A 131 -3.51 8.87 0.40
CA ALA A 131 -3.42 10.33 0.47
C ALA A 131 -2.03 10.81 0.92
N THR A 132 -1.45 10.15 1.94
CA THR A 132 -0.10 10.43 2.46
C THR A 132 0.95 10.18 1.39
N GLU A 133 0.83 9.11 0.62
CA GLU A 133 1.74 8.79 -0.49
C GLU A 133 1.64 9.80 -1.64
N VAL A 134 0.44 10.20 -2.05
CA VAL A 134 0.25 11.25 -3.06
C VAL A 134 0.85 12.58 -2.58
N VAL A 135 0.69 12.93 -1.29
CA VAL A 135 1.35 14.11 -0.70
C VAL A 135 2.88 13.96 -0.68
N SER A 136 3.40 12.76 -0.42
CA SER A 136 4.84 12.47 -0.47
C SER A 136 5.40 12.65 -1.89
N ALA A 137 4.75 12.07 -2.91
CA ALA A 137 5.13 12.20 -4.32
C ALA A 137 5.07 13.66 -4.80
N LEU A 138 4.03 14.41 -4.43
CA LEU A 138 3.94 15.86 -4.69
C LEU A 138 5.04 16.65 -3.97
N SER A 139 5.49 16.20 -2.79
CA SER A 139 6.53 16.86 -2.01
C SER A 139 7.93 16.57 -2.55
N HIS A 140 8.17 15.36 -3.09
CA HIS A 140 9.34 15.04 -3.91
C HIS A 140 9.40 15.96 -5.13
N LYS A 141 8.30 16.05 -5.90
CA LYS A 141 8.19 16.91 -7.09
C LYS A 141 8.45 18.39 -6.79
N ARG A 142 8.17 18.86 -5.58
CA ARG A 142 8.47 20.24 -5.15
C ARG A 142 9.95 20.49 -4.83
N ARG A 143 10.70 19.47 -4.43
CA ARG A 143 12.14 19.59 -4.14
C ARG A 143 13.00 19.30 -5.37
N GLU A 144 12.75 18.17 -6.02
CA GLU A 144 13.62 17.65 -7.08
C GLU A 144 13.14 18.08 -8.48
N ASP A 145 11.82 18.05 -8.73
CA ASP A 145 11.22 18.27 -10.06
C ASP A 145 10.71 19.71 -10.30
N GLY A 146 11.10 20.68 -9.46
CA GLY A 146 10.78 22.11 -9.63
C GLY A 146 9.30 22.51 -9.46
N LEU A 147 8.44 21.67 -8.88
CA LEU A 147 7.00 21.94 -8.75
C LEU A 147 6.70 23.17 -7.87
N SER A 148 6.32 24.28 -8.50
CA SER A 148 6.10 25.56 -7.81
C SER A 148 5.05 25.50 -6.70
N ALA A 149 5.22 26.32 -5.66
CA ALA A 149 4.35 26.30 -4.47
C ALA A 149 2.86 26.53 -4.79
N ARG A 150 2.55 27.39 -5.79
CA ARG A 150 1.18 27.61 -6.28
C ARG A 150 0.57 26.34 -6.88
N THR A 151 1.36 25.56 -7.63
CA THR A 151 0.93 24.29 -8.22
C THR A 151 0.79 23.20 -7.16
N PHE A 152 1.76 23.07 -6.25
CA PHE A 152 1.70 22.15 -5.10
C PHE A 152 0.45 22.39 -4.23
N ALA A 153 0.18 23.64 -3.85
CA ALA A 153 -1.03 23.99 -3.11
C ALA A 153 -2.32 23.68 -3.89
N THR A 154 -2.30 23.80 -5.22
CA THR A 154 -3.45 23.49 -6.09
C THR A 154 -3.64 21.98 -6.25
N ALA A 155 -2.56 21.19 -6.30
CA ALA A 155 -2.63 19.73 -6.27
C ALA A 155 -3.20 19.23 -4.93
N LYS A 156 -2.79 19.78 -3.78
CA LYS A 156 -3.41 19.47 -2.47
C LYS A 156 -4.92 19.75 -2.44
N ARG A 157 -5.37 20.88 -3.00
CA ARG A 157 -6.81 21.20 -3.11
C ARG A 157 -7.58 20.31 -4.10
N ARG A 158 -6.90 19.58 -4.98
CA ARG A 158 -7.51 18.55 -5.85
C ARG A 158 -7.55 17.20 -5.14
N LEU A 159 -6.49 16.82 -4.43
CA LEU A 159 -6.44 15.60 -3.63
C LEU A 159 -7.57 15.57 -2.60
N ALA A 160 -7.73 16.63 -1.81
CA ALA A 160 -8.80 16.74 -0.81
C ALA A 160 -10.23 16.59 -1.38
N LYS A 161 -10.43 16.87 -2.68
CA LYS A 161 -11.71 16.66 -3.38
C LYS A 161 -11.92 15.22 -3.85
N LEU A 162 -10.84 14.53 -4.25
CA LEU A 162 -10.88 13.09 -4.55
C LEU A 162 -11.08 12.28 -3.26
N GLU A 163 -10.35 12.66 -2.20
CA GLU A 163 -10.39 12.09 -0.86
C GLU A 163 -11.80 12.16 -0.23
N SER A 164 -12.52 13.27 -0.43
CA SER A 164 -13.92 13.42 -0.01
C SER A 164 -14.94 12.58 -0.81
N ALA A 165 -14.51 11.85 -1.85
CA ALA A 165 -15.38 11.10 -2.77
C ALA A 165 -14.94 9.66 -3.02
N TRP A 166 -13.77 9.23 -2.54
CA TRP A 166 -13.30 7.85 -2.68
C TRP A 166 -13.80 6.95 -1.54
N SER A 167 -13.63 5.64 -1.70
CA SER A 167 -13.88 4.65 -0.66
C SER A 167 -12.58 3.97 -0.23
N GLU A 168 -12.37 3.85 1.08
CA GLU A 168 -11.06 3.60 1.69
C GLU A 168 -11.02 2.29 2.46
N VAL A 169 -10.02 1.44 2.18
CA VAL A 169 -9.75 0.21 2.93
C VAL A 169 -8.94 0.53 4.19
N SER A 170 -9.65 0.73 5.31
CA SER A 170 -9.03 1.13 6.59
C SER A 170 -8.66 -0.05 7.51
N HIS A 171 -8.66 -1.29 7.00
CA HIS A 171 -8.53 -2.51 7.81
C HIS A 171 -7.06 -2.94 8.02
N TYR A 172 -6.29 -2.05 8.63
CA TYR A 172 -4.82 -2.13 8.78
C TYR A 172 -4.28 -3.49 9.20
N ASP A 173 -4.87 -4.17 10.19
CA ASP A 173 -4.39 -5.47 10.67
C ASP A 173 -4.58 -6.60 9.64
N ALA A 174 -5.72 -6.64 8.96
CA ALA A 174 -5.99 -7.61 7.91
C ALA A 174 -5.11 -7.34 6.68
N VAL A 175 -4.97 -6.07 6.28
CA VAL A 175 -4.09 -5.64 5.18
C VAL A 175 -2.64 -6.03 5.49
N ARG A 176 -2.14 -5.74 6.70
CA ARG A 176 -0.81 -6.13 7.16
C ARG A 176 -0.59 -7.64 7.20
N ALA A 177 -1.61 -8.41 7.58
CA ALA A 177 -1.52 -9.87 7.62
C ALA A 177 -1.47 -10.50 6.21
N LYS A 178 -2.28 -9.99 5.26
CA LYS A 178 -2.27 -10.44 3.86
C LYS A 178 -1.00 -9.98 3.13
N ALA A 179 -0.55 -8.74 3.34
CA ALA A 179 0.67 -8.19 2.73
C ALA A 179 1.94 -9.00 3.07
N ARG A 180 2.05 -9.55 4.29
CA ARG A 180 3.17 -10.43 4.67
C ARG A 180 3.26 -11.67 3.78
N ARG A 181 2.13 -12.31 3.46
CA ARG A 181 2.08 -13.46 2.55
C ARG A 181 2.40 -13.06 1.11
N LEU A 182 1.92 -11.89 0.66
CA LEU A 182 2.25 -11.38 -0.68
C LEU A 182 3.75 -11.13 -0.85
N LEU A 183 4.46 -10.70 0.21
CA LEU A 183 5.93 -10.54 0.21
C LEU A 183 6.70 -11.88 0.21
N GLU A 184 6.06 -13.00 0.55
CA GLU A 184 6.64 -14.35 0.47
C GLU A 184 6.50 -14.95 -0.95
N VAL A 185 5.56 -14.43 -1.76
CA VAL A 185 5.22 -14.95 -3.11
C VAL A 185 5.68 -14.01 -4.24
N HIS A 186 5.64 -12.69 -4.02
CA HIS A 186 5.90 -11.67 -5.04
C HIS A 186 7.06 -10.74 -4.64
N ALA A 187 7.89 -10.35 -5.62
CA ALA A 187 9.05 -9.47 -5.42
C ALA A 187 8.68 -7.97 -5.29
N LEU A 188 7.76 -7.66 -4.38
CA LEU A 188 7.21 -6.33 -4.11
C LEU A 188 7.97 -5.58 -3.02
N SER A 189 7.79 -4.25 -2.97
CA SER A 189 8.08 -3.46 -1.78
C SER A 189 6.99 -3.65 -0.72
N ALA A 190 7.29 -3.26 0.53
CA ALA A 190 6.31 -3.32 1.61
C ALA A 190 5.10 -2.39 1.39
N ALA A 191 5.22 -1.31 0.60
CA ALA A 191 4.09 -0.45 0.26
C ALA A 191 3.20 -1.10 -0.80
N ASP A 192 3.79 -1.59 -1.90
CA ASP A 192 3.08 -2.23 -3.00
C ASP A 192 2.31 -3.48 -2.51
N ALA A 193 2.91 -4.26 -1.60
CA ALA A 193 2.25 -5.40 -0.97
C ALA A 193 1.08 -4.99 -0.04
N LEU A 194 1.11 -3.81 0.57
CA LEU A 194 -0.01 -3.28 1.36
C LEU A 194 -1.14 -2.77 0.44
N HIS A 195 -0.83 -2.17 -0.71
CA HIS A 195 -1.83 -1.82 -1.74
C HIS A 195 -2.52 -3.06 -2.32
N LEU A 196 -1.75 -4.07 -2.75
CA LEU A 196 -2.31 -5.30 -3.30
C LEU A 196 -3.14 -6.05 -2.25
N ALA A 197 -2.67 -6.11 -0.99
CA ALA A 197 -3.47 -6.66 0.12
C ALA A 197 -4.76 -5.88 0.38
N ALA A 198 -4.74 -4.55 0.28
CA ALA A 198 -5.92 -3.71 0.45
C ALA A 198 -6.93 -3.91 -0.68
N ALA A 199 -6.47 -3.99 -1.94
CA ALA A 199 -7.32 -4.31 -3.08
C ALA A 199 -8.01 -5.66 -2.91
N LEU A 200 -7.24 -6.71 -2.60
CA LEU A 200 -7.74 -8.06 -2.34
C LEU A 200 -8.80 -8.10 -1.21
N ILE A 201 -8.61 -7.33 -0.14
CA ILE A 201 -9.58 -7.21 0.96
C ILE A 201 -10.83 -6.42 0.55
N ALA A 202 -10.71 -5.39 -0.30
CA ALA A 202 -11.85 -4.61 -0.79
C ALA A 202 -12.81 -5.44 -1.66
N VAL A 203 -12.29 -6.48 -2.33
CA VAL A 203 -13.04 -7.34 -3.26
C VAL A 203 -13.38 -8.71 -2.68
N GLU A 204 -12.97 -8.99 -1.44
CA GLU A 204 -13.08 -10.31 -0.79
C GLU A 204 -12.46 -11.43 -1.66
N ASP A 205 -11.25 -11.17 -2.19
CA ASP A 205 -10.50 -12.05 -3.09
C ASP A 205 -11.19 -12.41 -4.44
N ARG A 206 -12.28 -11.71 -4.81
CA ARG A 206 -12.95 -11.81 -6.12
C ARG A 206 -12.44 -10.73 -7.09
N THR A 207 -11.33 -11.02 -7.76
CA THR A 207 -10.57 -10.03 -8.53
C THR A 207 -11.04 -9.80 -9.97
N SER A 208 -11.81 -10.72 -10.56
CA SER A 208 -12.19 -10.74 -11.99
C SER A 208 -12.96 -9.53 -12.50
N ASP A 209 -13.81 -8.92 -11.67
CA ASP A 209 -14.69 -7.80 -12.06
C ASP A 209 -14.12 -6.43 -11.66
N VAL A 210 -12.86 -6.37 -11.21
CA VAL A 210 -12.24 -5.17 -10.62
C VAL A 210 -10.94 -4.80 -11.31
N GLY A 211 -10.88 -3.55 -11.77
CA GLY A 211 -9.67 -2.99 -12.38
C GLY A 211 -8.66 -2.52 -11.33
N PHE A 212 -7.40 -2.92 -11.47
CA PHE A 212 -6.30 -2.47 -10.61
C PHE A 212 -5.45 -1.42 -11.36
N VAL A 213 -5.48 -0.16 -10.90
CA VAL A 213 -4.83 0.97 -11.60
C VAL A 213 -3.53 1.36 -10.92
N SER A 214 -2.38 1.08 -11.55
CA SER A 214 -1.05 1.51 -11.11
C SER A 214 -0.09 1.66 -12.30
N PHE A 215 0.94 2.50 -12.13
CA PHE A 215 2.06 2.62 -13.07
C PHE A 215 3.35 1.96 -12.57
N ASP A 216 3.34 1.27 -11.41
CA ASP A 216 4.45 0.38 -11.07
C ASP A 216 4.29 -1.00 -11.74
N ARG A 217 5.31 -1.37 -12.52
CA ARG A 217 5.31 -2.58 -13.34
C ARG A 217 5.34 -3.87 -12.50
N ARG A 218 5.99 -3.86 -11.32
CA ARG A 218 6.05 -5.04 -10.43
C ARG A 218 4.75 -5.23 -9.66
N LEU A 219 4.12 -4.13 -9.26
CA LEU A 219 2.79 -4.16 -8.65
C LEU A 219 1.75 -4.69 -9.64
N ASN A 220 1.77 -4.24 -10.91
CA ASN A 220 0.91 -4.81 -11.95
C ASN A 220 1.21 -6.30 -12.19
N GLU A 221 2.48 -6.69 -12.37
CA GLU A 221 2.89 -8.11 -12.51
C GLU A 221 2.46 -9.01 -11.32
N ALA A 222 2.20 -8.45 -10.14
CA ALA A 222 1.67 -9.19 -8.99
C ALA A 222 0.13 -9.17 -8.96
N ALA A 223 -0.50 -8.03 -9.27
CA ALA A 223 -1.95 -7.92 -9.35
C ALA A 223 -2.57 -8.84 -10.41
N GLU A 224 -1.91 -9.00 -11.57
CA GLU A 224 -2.33 -9.97 -12.60
C GLU A 224 -2.29 -11.42 -12.10
N LYS A 225 -1.28 -11.79 -11.30
CA LYS A 225 -1.14 -13.14 -10.71
C LYS A 225 -2.18 -13.42 -9.63
N GLU A 226 -2.67 -12.39 -8.94
CA GLU A 226 -3.84 -12.45 -8.06
C GLU A 226 -5.18 -12.31 -8.83
N GLY A 227 -5.15 -12.19 -10.16
CA GLY A 227 -6.31 -12.23 -11.05
C GLY A 227 -7.01 -10.90 -11.35
N PHE A 228 -6.42 -9.75 -11.00
CA PHE A 228 -6.97 -8.44 -11.36
C PHE A 228 -6.77 -8.10 -12.84
N GLN A 229 -7.72 -7.37 -13.43
CA GLN A 229 -7.48 -6.67 -14.70
C GLN A 229 -6.65 -5.40 -14.42
N VAL A 230 -5.37 -5.39 -14.81
CA VAL A 230 -4.51 -4.21 -14.59
C VAL A 230 -4.76 -3.09 -15.60
N LEU A 231 -4.55 -1.84 -15.15
CA LEU A 231 -4.64 -0.63 -15.97
C LEU A 231 -3.42 0.27 -15.69
N PRO A 232 -2.57 0.56 -16.71
CA PRO A 232 -2.71 0.14 -18.10
C PRO A 232 -2.44 -1.37 -18.27
N GLU A 233 -2.99 -1.93 -19.33
CA GLU A 233 -2.62 -3.26 -19.83
C GLU A 233 -1.11 -3.27 -20.21
N PRO A 234 -0.38 -4.40 -20.05
CA PRO A 234 1.08 -4.45 -20.13
C PRO A 234 1.74 -4.06 -21.47
#